data_AF-A0A314L8Z7-F1
#
_entry.id   AF-A0A314L8Z7-F1
#
_cell.length_a   1.000
_cell.length_b   1.000
_cell.length_c   1.000
_cell.angle_alpha   90.00
_cell.angle_beta   90.00
_cell.angle_gamma   90.00
#
_symmetry.space_group_name_H-M   'P 1'
#
loop_
_entity.id
_entity.type
_entity.pdbx_description
1 polymer ?
#
loop_
_entity_poly.entity_id
_entity_poly.type
_entity_poly.pdbx_seq_one_letter_code
_entity_poly.pdbx_strand_id
1 'polypeptide(L)'
;MEAAIFTKILYFFTLFLSLLFIITSVTSQSPCNGTIAECNEELEILMESDISRRFLEERKKYISPGALKRDQPVCNGGGGGEPYSRSCLPPPSNPYNRGCSKYYRCRGDQ
;
A
#
# COMPACT_ATOMS: atom_id res chain seq x y z
N MET A 1 -14.14 -58.25 -1.48
CA MET A 1 -12.78 -57.68 -1.54
C MET A 1 -12.59 -56.78 -2.76
N GLU A 2 -13.19 -57.15 -3.91
CA GLU A 2 -13.22 -56.39 -5.18
C GLU A 2 -13.67 -54.91 -5.09
N ALA A 3 -14.83 -54.63 -4.48
CA ALA A 3 -15.40 -53.28 -4.47
C ALA A 3 -14.56 -52.26 -3.68
N ALA A 4 -13.92 -52.69 -2.60
CA ALA A 4 -13.05 -51.85 -1.77
C ALA A 4 -11.69 -51.57 -2.43
N ILE A 5 -11.26 -52.45 -3.36
CA ILE A 5 -10.06 -52.24 -4.16
C ILE A 5 -10.35 -51.23 -5.27
N PHE A 6 -11.50 -51.37 -5.93
CA PHE A 6 -11.91 -50.47 -7.02
C PHE A 6 -12.11 -49.02 -6.53
N THR A 7 -12.73 -48.82 -5.37
CA THR A 7 -12.90 -47.48 -4.79
C THR A 7 -11.57 -46.82 -4.40
N LYS A 8 -10.60 -47.62 -3.92
CA LYS A 8 -9.25 -47.13 -3.63
C LYS A 8 -8.49 -46.74 -4.91
N ILE A 9 -8.64 -47.51 -5.99
CA ILE A 9 -8.02 -47.19 -7.29
C ILE A 9 -8.62 -45.90 -7.85
N LEU A 10 -9.94 -45.75 -7.82
CA LEU A 10 -10.60 -44.53 -8.25
C LEU A 10 -10.18 -43.32 -7.42
N TYR A 11 -10.10 -43.46 -6.10
CA TYR A 11 -9.64 -42.39 -5.21
C TYR A 11 -8.18 -42.00 -5.44
N PHE A 12 -7.31 -42.98 -5.71
CA PHE A 12 -5.91 -42.71 -6.03
C PHE A 12 -5.76 -42.02 -7.39
N PHE A 13 -6.56 -42.45 -8.39
CA PHE A 13 -6.55 -41.85 -9.72
C PHE A 13 -7.08 -40.40 -9.70
N THR A 14 -8.14 -40.12 -8.94
CA THR A 14 -8.66 -38.76 -8.78
C THR A 14 -7.67 -37.86 -8.01
N LEU A 15 -7.03 -38.39 -6.96
CA LEU A 15 -5.97 -37.67 -6.25
C LEU A 15 -4.79 -37.37 -7.18
N PHE A 16 -4.34 -38.33 -7.97
CA PHE A 16 -3.24 -38.16 -8.90
C PHE A 16 -3.55 -37.14 -10.00
N LEU A 17 -4.75 -37.19 -10.58
CA LEU A 17 -5.21 -36.18 -11.55
C LEU A 17 -5.30 -34.77 -10.92
N SER A 18 -5.77 -34.66 -9.69
CA SER A 18 -5.84 -33.37 -8.98
C SER A 18 -4.44 -32.82 -8.68
N LEU A 19 -3.51 -33.69 -8.33
CA LEU A 19 -2.12 -33.32 -8.05
C LEU A 19 -1.41 -32.87 -9.33
N LEU A 20 -1.62 -33.57 -10.45
CA LEU A 20 -1.08 -33.18 -11.75
C LEU A 20 -1.60 -31.80 -12.18
N PHE A 21 -2.89 -31.54 -12.00
CA PHE A 21 -3.48 -30.23 -12.31
C PHE A 21 -2.85 -29.09 -11.47
N ILE A 22 -2.67 -29.31 -10.17
CA ILE A 22 -2.00 -28.34 -9.28
C ILE A 22 -0.53 -28.10 -9.68
N ILE A 23 0.21 -29.16 -10.04
CA ILE A 23 1.60 -29.01 -10.48
C ILE A 23 1.65 -28.16 -11.76
N THR A 24 0.78 -28.42 -12.74
CA THR A 24 0.75 -27.64 -13.98
C THR A 24 0.46 -26.15 -13.75
N SER A 25 -0.46 -25.81 -12.84
CA SER A 25 -0.81 -24.42 -12.54
C SER A 25 0.25 -23.67 -11.73
N VAL A 26 1.06 -24.38 -10.93
CA VAL A 26 2.19 -23.77 -10.20
C VAL A 26 3.37 -23.55 -11.13
N THR A 27 3.61 -24.46 -12.08
CA THR A 27 4.75 -24.37 -13.02
C THR A 27 4.56 -23.39 -14.17
N SER A 28 3.33 -22.93 -14.44
CA SER A 28 3.07 -21.90 -15.46
C SER A 28 3.51 -20.50 -15.04
N GLN A 29 3.91 -20.30 -13.78
CA GLN A 29 4.55 -19.07 -13.34
C GLN A 29 6.04 -19.11 -13.70
N SER A 30 6.36 -18.88 -14.97
CA SER A 30 7.72 -18.51 -15.35
C SER A 30 8.15 -17.27 -14.55
N PRO A 31 9.40 -17.18 -14.06
CA PRO A 31 9.91 -15.95 -13.46
C PRO A 31 9.81 -14.84 -14.50
N CYS A 32 8.84 -13.95 -14.33
CA CYS A 32 8.60 -12.91 -15.30
C CYS A 32 9.50 -11.71 -15.02
N ASN A 33 10.32 -11.35 -16.01
CA ASN A 33 11.19 -10.18 -15.97
C ASN A 33 10.54 -8.99 -16.72
N GLY A 34 9.24 -8.78 -16.53
CA GLY A 34 8.44 -7.74 -17.21
C GLY A 34 7.46 -7.06 -16.25
N THR A 35 6.65 -6.14 -16.77
CA THR A 35 5.56 -5.55 -15.99
C THR A 35 4.44 -6.56 -15.78
N ILE A 36 3.67 -6.47 -14.69
CA ILE A 36 2.65 -7.47 -14.37
C ILE A 36 1.56 -7.60 -15.46
N ALA A 37 1.28 -6.51 -16.19
CA ALA A 37 0.47 -6.49 -17.40
C ALA A 37 1.00 -7.38 -18.55
N GLU A 38 2.33 -7.51 -18.69
CA GLU A 38 2.95 -8.38 -19.69
C GLU A 38 3.03 -9.84 -19.24
N CYS A 39 3.10 -10.05 -17.92
CA CYS A 39 3.33 -11.35 -17.31
C CYS A 39 2.06 -12.15 -17.08
N ASN A 40 0.95 -11.48 -16.76
CA ASN A 40 -0.26 -12.13 -16.31
C ASN A 40 -1.51 -11.23 -16.46
N GLU A 41 -1.97 -11.09 -17.70
CA GLU A 41 -3.15 -10.29 -18.07
C GLU A 41 -4.42 -10.73 -17.32
N GLU A 42 -4.60 -12.03 -17.10
CA GLU A 42 -5.75 -12.58 -16.36
C GLU A 42 -5.73 -12.22 -14.87
N LEU A 43 -4.54 -12.14 -14.27
CA LEU A 43 -4.41 -11.77 -12.86
C LEU A 43 -4.66 -10.29 -12.64
N GLU A 44 -4.27 -9.39 -13.55
CA GLU A 44 -4.61 -7.96 -13.43
C GLU A 44 -6.13 -7.75 -13.39
N ILE A 45 -6.90 -8.51 -14.19
CA ILE A 45 -8.37 -8.42 -14.21
C ILE A 45 -8.98 -8.97 -12.90
N LEU A 46 -8.32 -9.94 -12.27
CA LEU A 46 -8.71 -10.52 -10.97
C LEU A 46 -8.15 -9.73 -9.76
N MET A 47 -7.18 -8.84 -9.95
CA MET A 47 -6.65 -8.00 -8.89
C MET A 47 -7.66 -6.90 -8.58
N GLU A 48 -8.17 -6.89 -7.35
CA GLU A 48 -8.98 -5.79 -6.86
C GLU A 48 -8.22 -4.47 -7.00
N SER A 49 -8.89 -3.43 -7.51
CA SER A 49 -8.33 -2.08 -7.59
C SER A 49 -7.72 -1.65 -6.24
N ASP A 50 -6.69 -0.81 -6.23
CA ASP A 50 -6.14 -0.25 -4.99
C ASP A 50 -7.21 0.45 -4.13
N ILE A 51 -8.31 0.87 -4.75
CA ILE A 51 -9.49 1.43 -4.08
C ILE A 51 -10.23 0.35 -3.28
N SER A 52 -10.37 -0.87 -3.79
CA SER A 52 -10.95 -1.99 -3.04
C SER A 52 -10.05 -2.49 -1.91
N ARG A 53 -8.72 -2.42 -2.08
CA ARG A 53 -7.75 -2.66 -0.98
C ARG A 53 -7.80 -1.61 0.11
N ARG A 54 -8.37 -0.43 -0.15
CA ARG A 54 -8.80 0.49 0.92
C ARG A 54 -10.07 -0.08 1.53
N PHE A 55 -9.90 -1.16 2.27
CA PHE A 55 -10.86 -1.56 3.27
C PHE A 55 -11.04 -0.33 4.18
N LEU A 56 -12.21 0.32 4.13
CA LEU A 56 -12.68 1.17 5.22
C LEU A 56 -12.95 0.22 6.38
N GLU A 57 -11.87 -0.31 6.93
CA GLU A 57 -11.91 -1.07 8.15
C GLU A 57 -12.54 -0.10 9.14
N GLU A 58 -13.80 -0.36 9.47
CA GLU A 58 -14.50 0.12 10.65
C GLU A 58 -13.77 -0.37 11.92
N ARG A 59 -12.43 -0.38 11.92
CA ARG A 59 -11.68 -0.21 13.14
C ARG A 59 -12.28 1.05 13.73
N LYS A 60 -12.94 0.89 14.87
CA LYS A 60 -13.33 1.98 15.75
C LYS A 60 -12.05 2.77 16.03
N LYS A 61 -11.70 3.70 15.14
CA LYS A 61 -10.60 4.62 15.29
C LYS A 61 -11.12 5.62 16.28
N TYR A 62 -10.99 5.28 17.55
CA TYR A 62 -11.18 6.24 18.62
C TYR A 62 -10.31 7.44 18.26
N ILE A 63 -10.94 8.60 18.15
CA ILE A 63 -10.24 9.86 18.07
C ILE A 63 -9.29 9.85 19.28
N SER A 64 -7.98 9.99 19.04
CA SER A 64 -7.00 9.88 20.12
C SER A 64 -7.35 10.88 21.22
N PRO A 65 -7.15 10.57 22.52
CA PRO A 65 -7.51 11.48 23.61
C PRO A 65 -6.91 12.90 23.48
N GLY A 66 -5.76 13.03 22.81
CA GLY A 66 -5.18 14.32 22.46
C GLY A 66 -6.04 15.15 21.50
N ALA A 67 -6.75 14.51 20.57
CA ALA A 67 -7.65 15.16 19.62
C ALA A 67 -9.03 15.52 20.21
N LEU A 68 -9.36 15.05 21.43
CA LEU A 68 -10.57 15.46 22.16
C LEU A 68 -10.34 16.69 23.05
N LYS A 69 -9.11 17.18 23.17
CA LYS A 69 -8.81 18.39 23.94
C LYS A 69 -9.19 19.61 23.12
N ARG A 70 -10.19 20.36 23.60
CA ARG A 70 -10.67 21.57 22.94
C ARG A 70 -9.49 22.56 22.78
N ASP A 71 -9.40 23.15 21.60
CA ASP A 71 -8.44 24.20 21.21
C ASP A 71 -6.95 23.80 21.26
N GLN A 72 -6.61 22.54 21.59
CA GLN A 72 -5.23 22.07 21.65
C GLN A 72 -4.87 21.23 20.41
N PRO A 73 -3.71 21.47 19.77
CA PRO A 73 -3.30 20.67 18.63
C PRO A 73 -2.82 19.26 19.02
N VAL A 74 -2.83 18.35 18.05
CA VAL A 74 -2.44 16.92 18.22
C VAL A 74 -0.93 16.75 18.47
N CYS A 75 -0.11 17.76 18.13
CA CYS A 75 1.34 17.71 18.32
C CYS A 75 1.73 18.13 19.76
N ASN A 76 2.89 17.65 20.24
CA ASN A 76 3.38 17.92 21.61
C ASN A 76 3.92 19.36 21.82
N GLY A 77 3.70 20.28 20.89
CA GLY A 77 4.38 21.58 20.85
C GLY A 77 3.48 22.83 20.98
N GLY A 78 2.15 22.69 20.99
CA GLY A 78 1.23 23.84 20.89
C GLY A 78 0.29 23.99 22.09
N GLY A 79 0.10 25.24 22.54
CA GLY A 79 -0.90 25.63 23.53
C GLY A 79 -2.29 25.85 22.93
N GLY A 80 -3.30 25.98 23.79
CA GLY A 80 -4.68 26.25 23.38
C GLY A 80 -4.79 27.56 22.59
N GLY A 81 -5.35 27.53 21.38
CA GLY A 81 -5.56 28.72 20.54
C GLY A 81 -4.33 29.20 19.74
N GLU A 82 -3.19 28.54 19.86
CA GLU A 82 -2.02 28.83 19.02
C GLU A 82 -2.23 28.29 17.59
N PRO A 83 -1.77 29.02 16.55
CA PRO A 83 -1.88 28.54 15.18
C PRO A 83 -1.07 27.25 14.99
N TYR A 84 -1.68 26.28 14.31
CA TYR A 84 -1.09 24.96 14.01
C TYR A 84 0.29 25.07 13.34
N SER A 85 0.46 26.10 12.51
CA SER A 85 1.71 26.36 11.78
C SER A 85 2.91 26.66 12.66
N ARG A 86 2.70 27.19 13.87
CA ARG A 86 3.77 27.60 14.77
C ARG A 86 4.37 26.42 15.55
N SER A 87 3.55 25.41 15.85
CA SER A 87 3.87 24.36 16.81
C SER A 87 3.93 22.95 16.25
N CYS A 88 3.19 22.67 15.17
CA CYS A 88 3.04 21.33 14.63
C CYS A 88 3.68 21.12 13.25
N LEU A 89 4.03 22.20 12.55
CA LEU A 89 4.72 22.08 11.28
C LEU A 89 6.23 21.94 11.53
N PRO A 90 6.91 21.03 10.82
CA PRO A 90 8.36 21.01 10.77
C PRO A 90 8.87 22.30 10.10
N PRO A 91 10.15 22.67 10.30
CA PRO A 91 10.76 23.77 9.57
C PRO A 91 10.62 23.56 8.06
N PRO A 92 10.44 24.63 7.27
CA PRO A 92 10.25 24.53 5.84
C PRO A 92 11.45 23.82 5.20
N SER A 93 11.18 22.74 4.46
CA SER A 93 12.23 21.95 3.79
C SER A 93 13.01 22.76 2.76
N ASN A 94 12.36 23.76 2.16
CA ASN A 94 12.95 24.65 1.18
C ASN A 94 13.04 26.06 1.78
N PRO A 95 14.21 26.48 2.29
CA PRO A 95 14.39 27.86 2.73
C PRO A 95 14.24 28.79 1.53
N TYR A 96 13.58 29.93 1.72
CA TYR A 96 13.45 30.94 0.67
C TYR A 96 14.81 31.58 0.41
N ASN A 97 15.50 31.10 -0.62
CA ASN A 97 16.77 31.66 -1.09
C ASN A 97 16.63 32.28 -2.48
N ARG A 98 15.49 32.90 -2.77
CA ARG A 98 15.26 33.61 -4.03
C ARG A 98 16.11 34.89 -4.05
N GLY A 99 17.42 34.70 -4.09
CA GLY A 99 18.42 35.76 -4.19
C GLY A 99 18.25 36.49 -5.51
N CYS A 100 18.90 37.63 -5.63
CA CYS A 100 18.96 38.30 -6.90
C CYS A 100 19.91 37.55 -7.83
N SER A 101 19.40 37.10 -8.98
CA SER A 101 20.31 36.64 -10.03
C SER A 101 21.10 37.85 -10.55
N LYS A 102 22.39 37.66 -10.87
CA LYS A 102 23.25 38.72 -11.42
C LYS A 102 22.66 39.40 -12.67
N TYR A 103 21.82 38.69 -13.42
CA TYR A 103 21.09 39.23 -14.57
C TYR A 103 20.16 40.38 -14.17
N TYR A 104 19.55 40.32 -12.98
CA TYR A 104 18.61 41.33 -12.48
C TYR A 104 19.29 42.54 -11.82
N ARG A 105 20.62 42.52 -11.60
CA ARG A 105 21.44 43.64 -11.10
C ARG A 105 20.86 44.31 -9.84
N CYS A 106 20.63 43.56 -8.77
CA CYS A 106 20.06 44.14 -7.57
C CYS A 106 21.06 45.03 -6.83
N ARG A 107 20.53 45.99 -6.07
CA ARG A 107 21.29 47.07 -5.41
C ARG A 107 22.24 46.60 -4.28
N GLY A 108 22.42 45.30 -4.06
CA GLY A 108 23.20 44.74 -2.95
C GLY A 108 24.06 43.52 -3.30
N ASP A 109 24.34 43.28 -4.59
CA ASP A 109 25.12 42.13 -5.06
C ASP A 109 26.65 42.39 -4.93
N GLN A 110 27.14 42.72 -3.71
CA GLN A 110 28.56 42.96 -3.43
C GLN A 110 29.16 41.87 -2.54
#